data_AF-A0A6B1D5S0-F1
#
_entry.id   AF-A0A6B1D5S0-F1
#
_cell.length_a   1.000
_cell.length_b   1.000
_cell.length_c   1.000
_cell.angle_alpha   90.00
_cell.angle_beta   90.00
_cell.angle_gamma   90.00
#
_symmetry.space_group_name_H-M   'P 1'
#
loop_
_entity.id
_entity.type
_entity.pdbx_description
1 polymer ?
#
loop_
_entity_poly.entity_id
_entity_poly.type
_entity_poly.pdbx_seq_one_letter_code
_entity_poly.pdbx_strand_id
1 'polypeptide(L)'
;MTNTFTTSTTFTRTNAEHLASKVVSDLRGMKAYYYRPDESLIWDYYEELAELLSDGYVASVEYGFKRNGQRVVTLSYEIRTDGSLADGKSGGVFARADISGTTWFSFLEYSRKWNSLSSGAQQEIKANLPIQRSYGQAPQDGSGYWVTDRSYSSQGVGTQRRTFRPY
;
A
#
# COMPACT_ATOMS: atom_id res chain seq x y z
N MET A 1 -27.83 22.39 -14.83
CA MET A 1 -28.22 20.98 -14.55
C MET A 1 -26.95 20.16 -14.56
N THR A 2 -26.57 19.57 -13.42
CA THR A 2 -25.35 18.76 -13.31
C THR A 2 -25.74 17.31 -13.51
N ASN A 3 -25.41 16.75 -14.67
CA ASN A 3 -25.65 15.34 -14.97
C ASN A 3 -24.53 14.51 -14.36
N THR A 4 -24.79 13.89 -13.21
CA THR A 4 -23.90 12.87 -12.64
C THR A 4 -24.11 11.57 -13.40
N PHE A 5 -23.26 11.30 -14.39
CA PHE A 5 -23.21 9.99 -15.03
C PHE A 5 -22.53 9.01 -14.08
N THR A 6 -23.32 8.14 -13.44
CA THR A 6 -22.76 7.00 -12.70
C THR A 6 -22.46 5.89 -13.70
N THR A 7 -21.21 5.83 -14.17
CA THR A 7 -20.75 4.71 -14.97
C THR A 7 -20.30 3.63 -13.98
N SER A 8 -21.10 2.57 -13.81
CA SER A 8 -20.70 1.40 -13.01
C SER A 8 -19.68 0.59 -13.80
N THR A 9 -18.39 0.92 -13.67
CA THR A 9 -17.32 0.11 -14.23
C THR A 9 -16.87 -0.94 -13.22
N THR A 10 -16.71 -2.19 -13.67
CA THR A 10 -16.27 -3.30 -12.81
C THR A 10 -14.77 -3.21 -12.59
N PHE A 11 -14.34 -3.24 -11.31
CA PHE A 11 -12.93 -3.34 -10.97
C PHE A 11 -12.42 -4.75 -11.28
N THR A 12 -11.37 -4.85 -12.10
CA THR A 12 -10.80 -6.13 -12.57
C THR A 12 -9.39 -6.35 -12.01
N ARG A 13 -8.86 -7.57 -12.18
CA ARG A 13 -7.46 -7.90 -11.86
C ARG A 13 -6.46 -6.96 -12.56
N THR A 14 -6.72 -6.58 -13.81
CA THR A 14 -5.87 -5.61 -14.52
C THR A 14 -5.84 -4.25 -13.83
N ASN A 15 -6.97 -3.79 -13.26
CA ASN A 15 -7.01 -2.55 -12.49
C ASN A 15 -6.23 -2.69 -11.17
N ALA A 16 -6.29 -3.85 -10.53
CA ALA A 16 -5.50 -4.17 -9.34
C ALA A 16 -4.00 -4.17 -9.63
N GLU A 17 -3.57 -4.83 -10.70
CA GLU A 17 -2.18 -4.85 -11.18
C GLU A 17 -1.69 -3.44 -11.52
N HIS A 18 -2.54 -2.60 -12.11
CA HIS A 18 -2.21 -1.20 -12.36
C HIS A 18 -1.91 -0.44 -11.07
N LEU A 19 -2.79 -0.53 -10.05
CA LEU A 19 -2.57 0.12 -8.77
C LEU A 19 -1.33 -0.43 -8.04
N ALA A 20 -1.16 -1.75 -8.02
CA ALA A 20 0.00 -2.40 -7.43
C ALA A 20 1.30 -1.95 -8.11
N SER A 21 1.32 -1.77 -9.43
CA SER A 21 2.49 -1.29 -10.18
C SER A 21 2.92 0.13 -9.77
N LYS A 22 1.97 1.01 -9.42
CA LYS A 22 2.25 2.37 -8.95
C LYS A 22 2.89 2.34 -7.56
N VAL A 23 2.35 1.52 -6.65
CA VAL A 23 2.92 1.30 -5.31
C VAL A 23 4.34 0.75 -5.41
N VAL A 24 4.55 -0.28 -6.22
CA VAL A 24 5.86 -0.91 -6.44
C VAL A 24 6.87 0.05 -7.08
N SER A 25 6.42 0.94 -7.96
CA SER A 25 7.27 2.01 -8.50
C SER A 25 7.79 2.93 -7.39
N ASP A 26 6.98 3.23 -6.38
CA ASP A 26 7.44 3.99 -5.21
C ASP A 26 8.42 3.17 -4.36
N LEU A 27 8.20 1.87 -4.19
CA LEU A 27 9.12 1.00 -3.46
C LEU A 27 10.49 0.89 -4.15
N ARG A 28 10.52 0.90 -5.49
CA ARG A 28 11.78 1.04 -6.24
C ARG A 28 12.44 2.39 -5.99
N GLY A 29 11.65 3.45 -5.81
CA GLY A 29 12.14 4.75 -5.34
C GLY A 29 12.76 4.66 -3.94
N MET A 30 12.12 3.98 -2.99
CA MET A 30 12.69 3.70 -1.67
C MET A 30 14.01 2.93 -1.78
N LYS A 31 14.06 1.89 -2.62
CA LYS A 31 15.28 1.14 -2.89
C LYS A 31 16.39 2.02 -3.46
N ALA A 32 16.08 2.93 -4.38
CA ALA A 32 17.08 3.82 -4.96
C ALA A 32 17.71 4.77 -3.93
N TYR A 33 16.92 5.27 -2.98
CA TYR A 33 17.40 6.21 -1.96
C TYR A 33 17.96 5.55 -0.69
N TYR A 34 17.43 4.39 -0.33
CA TYR A 34 17.66 3.75 0.98
C TYR A 34 18.13 2.29 0.88
N TYR A 35 18.39 1.80 -0.33
CA TYR A 35 18.87 0.45 -0.63
C TYR A 35 17.93 -0.71 -0.23
N ARG A 36 16.76 -0.41 0.34
CA ARG A 36 15.70 -1.37 0.69
C ARG A 36 14.34 -0.88 0.16
N PRO A 37 13.42 -1.80 -0.14
CA PRO A 37 13.53 -3.26 -0.01
C PRO A 37 14.36 -3.90 -1.14
N ASP A 38 14.62 -5.19 -1.04
CA ASP A 38 15.30 -5.96 -2.09
C ASP A 38 14.35 -6.18 -3.28
N GLU A 39 14.89 -6.33 -4.50
CA GLU A 39 14.05 -6.38 -5.72
C GLU A 39 13.11 -7.59 -5.72
N SER A 40 13.52 -8.74 -5.18
CA SER A 40 12.65 -9.90 -5.01
C SER A 40 11.47 -9.60 -4.10
N LEU A 41 11.72 -8.95 -2.97
CA LEU A 41 10.67 -8.57 -2.02
C LEU A 41 9.71 -7.51 -2.59
N ILE A 42 10.21 -6.62 -3.46
CA ILE A 42 9.37 -5.69 -4.23
C ILE A 42 8.39 -6.48 -5.12
N TRP A 43 8.86 -7.55 -5.74
CA TRP A 43 8.04 -8.40 -6.59
C TRP A 43 7.01 -9.20 -5.78
N ASP A 44 7.39 -9.71 -4.61
CA ASP A 44 6.45 -10.36 -3.68
C ASP A 44 5.35 -9.39 -3.23
N TYR A 45 5.69 -8.12 -2.96
CA TYR A 45 4.70 -7.08 -2.65
C TYR A 45 3.78 -6.75 -3.83
N TYR A 46 4.30 -6.79 -5.06
CA TYR A 46 3.49 -6.60 -6.27
C TYR A 46 2.43 -7.69 -6.38
N GLU A 47 2.85 -8.95 -6.32
CA GLU A 47 1.98 -10.11 -6.48
C GLU A 47 0.94 -10.18 -5.35
N GLU A 48 1.36 -9.99 -4.10
CA GLU A 48 0.46 -9.95 -2.94
C GLU A 48 -0.60 -8.85 -3.10
N LEU A 49 -0.19 -7.62 -3.45
CA LEU A 49 -1.12 -6.51 -3.59
C LEU A 49 -2.07 -6.70 -4.77
N ALA A 50 -1.58 -7.17 -5.92
CA ALA A 50 -2.43 -7.38 -7.09
C ALA A 50 -3.54 -8.40 -6.82
N GLU A 51 -3.21 -9.52 -6.17
CA GLU A 51 -4.16 -10.56 -5.80
C GLU A 51 -5.18 -10.01 -4.78
N LEU A 52 -4.73 -9.46 -3.65
CA LEU A 52 -5.64 -8.98 -2.60
C LEU A 52 -6.48 -7.77 -3.03
N LEU A 53 -5.95 -6.89 -3.89
CA LEU A 53 -6.71 -5.75 -4.41
C LEU A 53 -7.79 -6.21 -5.39
N SER A 54 -7.52 -7.21 -6.24
CA SER A 54 -8.51 -7.69 -7.21
C SER A 54 -9.80 -8.15 -6.56
N ASP A 55 -9.71 -8.73 -5.37
CA ASP A 55 -10.86 -9.16 -4.57
C ASP A 55 -11.34 -8.11 -3.56
N GLY A 56 -10.70 -6.94 -3.47
CA GLY A 56 -11.07 -5.88 -2.54
C GLY A 56 -10.82 -6.24 -1.07
N TYR A 57 -9.77 -7.01 -0.80
CA TYR A 57 -9.39 -7.49 0.52
C TYR A 57 -8.42 -6.58 1.28
N VAL A 58 -7.95 -5.50 0.66
CA VAL A 58 -7.04 -4.52 1.28
C VAL A 58 -7.81 -3.28 1.73
N ALA A 59 -7.65 -2.85 2.98
CA ALA A 59 -8.07 -1.54 3.46
C ALA A 59 -6.93 -0.53 3.39
N SER A 60 -5.76 -0.91 3.91
CA SER A 60 -4.56 -0.07 3.86
C SER A 60 -3.31 -0.94 3.83
N VAL A 61 -2.21 -0.38 3.33
CA VAL A 61 -0.90 -1.01 3.40
C VAL A 61 0.19 0.02 3.65
N GLU A 62 1.18 -0.36 4.44
CA GLU A 62 2.34 0.45 4.78
C GLU A 62 3.65 -0.26 4.46
N TYR A 63 4.62 0.51 4.01
CA TYR A 63 5.98 0.07 3.73
C TYR A 63 6.97 1.13 4.19
N GLY A 64 8.04 0.72 4.88
CA GLY A 64 9.10 1.66 5.20
C GLY A 64 10.03 1.20 6.30
N PHE A 65 10.63 2.18 6.97
CA PHE A 65 11.62 1.98 8.01
C PHE A 65 11.07 2.37 9.37
N LYS A 66 11.35 1.52 10.37
CA LYS A 66 11.02 1.78 11.77
C LYS A 66 12.26 1.66 12.65
N ARG A 67 12.28 2.42 13.75
CA ARG A 67 13.29 2.36 14.82
C ARG A 67 12.53 2.23 16.15
N ASN A 68 12.88 1.26 16.98
CA ASN A 68 12.24 1.06 18.30
C ASN A 68 10.69 0.99 18.24
N GLY A 69 10.13 0.37 17.19
CA GLY A 69 8.68 0.29 17.00
C GLY A 69 8.01 1.57 16.49
N GLN A 70 8.79 2.60 16.12
CA GLN A 70 8.30 3.88 15.62
C GLN A 70 8.68 4.11 14.16
N ARG A 71 7.77 4.68 13.34
CA ARG A 71 8.01 5.05 11.94
C ARG A 71 9.11 6.10 11.85
N VAL A 72 9.97 5.97 10.84
CA VAL A 72 11.00 6.97 10.50
C VAL A 72 10.71 7.56 9.13
N VAL A 73 10.67 6.73 8.09
CA VAL A 73 10.16 7.10 6.76
C VAL A 73 9.28 5.97 6.26
N THR A 74 8.01 6.28 5.95
CA THR A 74 7.00 5.26 5.67
C THR A 74 6.02 5.77 4.63
N LEU A 75 5.72 4.93 3.64
CA LEU A 75 4.64 5.14 2.69
C LEU A 75 3.43 4.36 3.18
N SER A 76 2.30 5.04 3.32
CA SER A 76 0.99 4.46 3.66
C SER A 76 0.04 4.67 2.49
N TYR A 77 -0.71 3.64 2.15
CA TYR A 77 -1.61 3.58 1.01
C TYR A 77 -3.00 3.18 1.52
N GLU A 78 -3.92 4.13 1.56
CA GLU A 78 -5.32 3.90 1.95
C GLU A 78 -6.17 3.63 0.72
N ILE A 79 -6.84 2.47 0.68
CA ILE A 79 -7.71 2.09 -0.44
C ILE A 79 -9.06 2.80 -0.32
N ARG A 80 -9.47 3.43 -1.42
CA ARG A 80 -10.77 4.11 -1.56
C ARG A 80 -11.51 3.58 -2.77
N THR A 81 -12.82 3.37 -2.62
CA THR A 81 -13.71 2.86 -3.67
C THR A 81 -14.80 3.86 -4.04
N ASP A 82 -14.63 5.13 -3.64
CA ASP A 82 -15.58 6.22 -3.85
C ASP A 82 -15.40 6.94 -5.20
N GLY A 83 -14.42 6.50 -6.00
CA GLY A 83 -14.07 7.12 -7.28
C GLY A 83 -13.55 8.56 -7.19
N SER A 84 -13.23 9.05 -5.99
CA SER A 84 -12.86 10.46 -5.79
C SER A 84 -11.40 10.79 -6.13
N LEU A 85 -10.57 9.75 -6.28
CA LEU A 85 -9.13 9.89 -6.45
C LEU A 85 -8.74 10.08 -7.92
N ALA A 86 -7.84 11.04 -8.16
CA ALA A 86 -7.19 11.21 -9.45
C ALA A 86 -6.02 10.22 -9.61
N ASP A 87 -5.79 9.74 -10.84
CA ASP A 87 -4.62 8.92 -11.14
C ASP A 87 -3.38 9.79 -11.37
N GLY A 88 -2.52 9.85 -10.36
CA GLY A 88 -1.25 10.57 -10.39
C GLY A 88 -0.08 9.74 -10.91
N LYS A 89 1.03 10.42 -11.18
CA LYS A 89 2.33 9.76 -11.45
C LYS A 89 2.90 9.15 -10.17
N SER A 90 3.49 7.96 -10.27
CA SER A 90 4.30 7.36 -9.20
C SER A 90 5.59 8.15 -8.95
N GLY A 91 6.28 7.84 -7.86
CA GLY A 91 7.53 8.47 -7.43
C GLY A 91 7.31 9.62 -6.43
N GLY A 92 8.33 10.48 -6.30
CA GLY A 92 8.32 11.54 -5.29
C GLY A 92 8.45 11.02 -3.86
N VAL A 93 9.19 9.93 -3.68
CA VAL A 93 9.57 9.39 -2.36
C VAL A 93 10.48 10.39 -1.66
N PHE A 94 10.23 10.62 -0.38
CA PHE A 94 11.09 11.48 0.44
C PHE A 94 12.47 10.83 0.58
N ALA A 95 13.55 11.52 0.20
CA ALA A 95 14.91 10.97 0.07
C ALA A 95 15.90 11.41 1.18
N ARG A 96 15.45 12.17 2.18
CA ARG A 96 16.33 12.83 3.16
C ARG A 96 16.25 12.24 4.57
N ALA A 97 15.64 11.08 4.75
CA ALA A 97 15.52 10.47 6.07
C ALA A 97 16.83 9.79 6.50
N ASP A 98 17.23 9.96 7.75
CA ASP A 98 18.27 9.13 8.36
C ASP A 98 17.69 7.75 8.72
N ILE A 99 18.18 6.71 8.04
CA ILE A 99 17.76 5.32 8.24
C ILE A 99 18.71 4.53 9.16
N SER A 100 19.67 5.19 9.82
CA SER A 100 20.64 4.52 10.71
C SER A 100 19.94 3.77 11.85
N GLY A 101 20.30 2.50 12.09
CA GLY A 101 19.67 1.69 13.14
C GLY A 101 18.16 1.44 12.94
N THR A 102 17.63 1.63 11.73
CA THR A 102 16.25 1.27 11.40
C THR A 102 16.16 -0.14 10.83
N THR A 103 14.96 -0.71 10.87
CA THR A 103 14.61 -1.97 10.21
C THR A 103 13.49 -1.74 9.21
N TRP A 104 13.56 -2.42 8.06
CA TRP A 104 12.46 -2.45 7.09
C TRP A 104 11.24 -3.16 7.68
N PHE A 105 10.04 -2.69 7.36
CA PHE A 105 8.78 -3.35 7.70
C PHE A 105 7.74 -3.17 6.59
N SER A 106 6.76 -4.08 6.58
CA SER A 106 5.48 -3.88 5.91
C SER A 106 4.34 -4.20 6.86
N PHE A 107 3.22 -3.51 6.71
CA PHE A 107 2.01 -3.76 7.50
C PHE A 107 0.79 -3.65 6.60
N LEU A 108 -0.10 -4.62 6.63
CA LEU A 108 -1.31 -4.66 5.79
C LEU A 108 -2.52 -4.77 6.69
N GLU A 109 -3.49 -3.90 6.47
CA GLU A 109 -4.80 -3.98 7.09
C GLU A 109 -5.80 -4.53 6.10
N TYR A 110 -6.43 -5.63 6.48
CA TYR A 110 -7.46 -6.26 5.67
C TYR A 110 -8.78 -5.48 5.72
N SER A 111 -9.50 -5.49 4.60
CA SER A 111 -10.78 -4.81 4.45
C SER A 111 -11.90 -5.50 5.25
N ARG A 112 -13.03 -4.79 5.39
CA ARG A 112 -14.25 -5.40 5.96
C ARG A 112 -14.71 -6.62 5.15
N LYS A 113 -14.51 -6.62 3.83
CA LYS A 113 -14.85 -7.75 2.96
C LYS A 113 -14.01 -8.98 3.32
N TRP A 114 -12.70 -8.81 3.53
CA TRP A 114 -11.85 -9.89 4.03
C TRP A 114 -12.31 -10.42 5.38
N ASN A 115 -12.61 -9.51 6.32
CA ASN A 115 -13.05 -9.88 7.67
C ASN A 115 -14.42 -10.59 7.69
N SER A 116 -15.19 -10.49 6.61
CA SER A 116 -16.45 -11.22 6.43
C SER A 116 -16.29 -12.64 5.87
N LEU A 117 -15.11 -12.99 5.38
CA LEU A 117 -14.80 -14.34 4.91
C LEU A 117 -14.76 -15.34 6.07
N SER A 118 -15.04 -16.60 5.77
CA SER A 118 -14.79 -17.69 6.71
C SER A 118 -13.29 -17.87 6.98
N SER A 119 -12.96 -18.44 8.13
CA SER A 119 -11.57 -18.75 8.48
C SER A 119 -10.90 -19.68 7.46
N GLY A 120 -11.63 -20.65 6.91
CA GLY A 120 -11.15 -21.54 5.84
C GLY A 120 -10.79 -20.78 4.56
N ALA A 121 -11.68 -19.90 4.09
CA ALA A 121 -11.42 -19.09 2.90
C ALA A 121 -10.22 -18.15 3.11
N GLN A 122 -10.09 -17.54 4.29
CA GLN A 122 -8.92 -16.71 4.61
C GLN A 122 -7.62 -17.51 4.60
N GLN A 123 -7.63 -18.77 5.08
CA GLN A 123 -6.45 -19.64 5.08
C GLN A 123 -6.06 -20.07 3.67
N GLU A 124 -7.02 -20.46 2.84
CA GLU A 124 -6.78 -20.84 1.44
C GLU A 124 -6.16 -19.69 0.65
N ILE A 125 -6.69 -18.47 0.79
CA ILE A 125 -6.12 -17.30 0.12
C ILE A 125 -4.71 -17.02 0.65
N LYS A 126 -4.51 -16.98 1.97
CA LYS A 126 -3.18 -16.75 2.57
C LYS A 126 -2.13 -17.77 2.14
N ALA A 127 -2.51 -19.04 2.00
CA ALA A 127 -1.60 -20.11 1.57
C ALA A 127 -1.05 -19.90 0.16
N ASN A 128 -1.77 -19.17 -0.69
CA ASN A 128 -1.36 -18.88 -2.07
C ASN A 128 -0.60 -17.55 -2.22
N LEU A 129 -0.51 -16.73 -1.16
CA LEU A 129 0.22 -15.46 -1.22
C LEU A 129 1.75 -15.68 -1.12
N PRO A 130 2.55 -14.89 -1.85
CA PRO A 130 4.02 -14.97 -1.76
C PRO A 130 4.54 -14.56 -0.37
N ILE A 131 3.77 -13.75 0.36
CA ILE A 131 4.14 -13.24 1.69
C ILE A 131 3.23 -13.87 2.75
N GLN A 132 3.86 -14.63 3.65
CA GLN A 132 3.19 -15.22 4.80
C GLN A 132 3.21 -14.24 5.97
N ARG A 133 2.17 -13.38 6.05
CA ARG A 133 2.06 -12.36 7.11
C ARG A 133 1.69 -12.96 8.46
N SER A 134 2.35 -12.48 9.52
CA SER A 134 1.96 -12.73 10.91
C SER A 134 1.06 -11.60 11.43
N TYR A 135 0.17 -11.92 12.38
CA TYR A 135 -0.56 -10.91 13.13
C TYR A 135 0.41 -10.00 13.91
N GLY A 136 0.08 -8.71 13.99
CA GLY A 136 0.90 -7.73 14.68
C GLY A 136 0.21 -6.37 14.76
N GLN A 137 0.90 -5.41 15.34
CA GLN A 137 0.48 -4.02 15.40
C GLN A 137 1.31 -3.18 14.45
N ALA A 138 0.68 -2.17 13.84
CA ALA A 138 1.39 -1.16 13.08
C ALA A 138 2.39 -0.44 14.01
N PRO A 139 3.54 0.02 13.49
CA PRO A 139 4.44 0.88 14.26
C PRO A 139 3.71 2.14 14.77
N GLN A 140 4.21 2.73 15.85
CA GLN A 140 3.76 4.05 16.28
C GLN A 140 4.37 5.15 15.41
N ASP A 141 3.81 6.35 15.43
CA ASP A 141 4.47 7.49 14.80
C ASP A 141 5.71 7.87 15.60
N GLY A 142 6.84 8.05 14.91
CA GLY A 142 8.07 8.57 15.49
C GLY A 142 8.08 10.09 15.57
N SER A 143 9.28 10.67 15.66
CA SER A 143 9.47 12.11 15.58
C SER A 143 9.34 12.58 14.13
N GLY A 144 8.15 12.98 13.73
CA GLY A 144 7.86 13.38 12.35
C GLY A 144 6.39 13.73 12.12
N TYR A 145 6.00 13.80 10.85
CA TYR A 145 4.65 14.17 10.44
C TYR A 145 4.24 13.46 9.15
N TRP A 146 2.93 13.35 8.94
CA TRP A 146 2.36 12.79 7.73
C TRP A 146 2.07 13.86 6.69
N VAL A 147 2.37 13.53 5.43
CA VAL A 147 1.99 14.35 4.27
C VAL A 147 1.22 13.49 3.28
N THR A 148 -0.02 13.87 2.95
CA THR A 148 -0.73 13.33 1.80
C THR A 148 -0.12 13.92 0.54
N ASP A 149 0.44 13.08 -0.34
CA ASP A 149 1.27 13.57 -1.45
C ASP A 149 0.98 12.96 -2.82
N ARG A 150 0.36 11.78 -2.89
CA ARG A 150 -0.05 11.15 -4.16
C ARG A 150 -1.40 10.46 -4.04
N SER A 151 -2.03 10.27 -5.18
CA SER A 151 -3.17 9.37 -5.34
C SER A 151 -2.99 8.59 -6.64
N TYR A 152 -3.43 7.35 -6.65
CA TYR A 152 -3.50 6.50 -7.84
C TYR A 152 -4.92 5.98 -7.96
N SER A 153 -5.47 5.90 -9.16
CA SER A 153 -6.82 5.38 -9.34
C SER A 153 -6.96 4.62 -10.65
N SER A 154 -7.85 3.64 -10.64
CA SER A 154 -8.26 2.88 -11.80
C SER A 154 -9.69 2.39 -11.60
N GLN A 155 -10.59 2.77 -12.50
CA GLN A 155 -11.98 2.32 -12.53
C GLN A 155 -12.72 2.44 -11.17
N GLY A 156 -12.76 3.66 -10.60
CA GLY A 156 -13.52 3.95 -9.38
C GLY A 156 -12.87 3.49 -8.06
N VAL A 157 -11.81 2.68 -8.13
CA VAL A 157 -10.98 2.30 -6.98
C VAL A 157 -9.64 3.02 -7.09
N GLY A 158 -9.09 3.43 -5.95
CA GLY A 158 -7.78 4.03 -5.90
C GLY A 158 -7.12 3.89 -4.56
N THR A 159 -5.89 4.39 -4.48
CA THR A 159 -5.15 4.51 -3.23
C THR A 159 -4.72 5.95 -3.01
N GLN A 160 -4.93 6.47 -1.80
CA GLN A 160 -4.33 7.72 -1.37
C GLN A 160 -3.03 7.42 -0.64
N ARG A 161 -1.93 7.98 -1.13
CA ARG A 161 -0.62 7.84 -0.51
C ARG A 161 -0.38 8.97 0.49
N ARG A 162 0.08 8.56 1.67
CA ARG A 162 0.67 9.43 2.68
C ARG A 162 2.11 9.01 2.93
N THR A 163 2.99 9.98 3.15
CA THR A 163 4.39 9.75 3.51
C THR A 163 4.62 10.28 4.93
N PHE A 164 5.06 9.41 5.84
CA PHE A 164 5.61 9.83 7.12
C PHE A 164 7.03 10.33 6.89
N ARG A 165 7.29 11.56 7.32
CA ARG A 165 8.59 12.23 7.17
C ARG A 165 9.13 12.59 8.56
N PRO A 166 10.40 12.29 8.85
CA PRO A 166 11.02 12.79 10.07
C PRO A 166 11.16 14.32 10.01
N TYR A 167 11.27 14.95 11.18
CA TYR A 167 11.55 16.39 11.28
C TYR A 167 12.93 16.77 10.74
#